data_AF-A0AA46DZS8-F1
#
_entry.id   AF-A0AA46DZS8-F1
#
_cell.length_a   1.000
_cell.length_b   1.000
_cell.length_c   1.000
_cell.angle_alpha   90.00
_cell.angle_beta   90.00
_cell.angle_gamma   90.00
#
_symmetry.space_group_name_H-M   'P 1'
#
loop_
_entity.id
_entity.type
_entity.pdbx_description
1 polymer ?
#
loop_
_entity_poly.entity_id
_entity_poly.type
_entity_poly.pdbx_seq_one_letter_code
_entity_poly.pdbx_strand_id
1 'polypeptide(L)'
;MKKQLGIMSRKILQGLFLIYILFVSLGHAFNWKIGENLHGICPFGAIETFYTWITTNNFIHHTGVGNYFILLGLVFTLIISGAFFCGWICPFGTVQEFLGKLGKKIFKKKYNNIIPKKLDSILRYFKYLFLIFILVQTARNFKLVFENIDPYYTFFNIWSDEIAISGYIVLTITLLLSLIVERPYCKYMCPLGAINGIFNFKSIIQIKRDNNNCINCGACDKVCPVGINVSIAKEISDPRCIRCAECVAICPVNKTKDTLNFKISLLKNKKLNISKLMLISLIIFLTPIFIGSITGGFKEDTSDRKYETANDIKGSYTINEISEHYNITAEGLIHTFNIEDNRDQKLNDLLEKSGFSIETLRVYMENIDKPLKDVLEDYPEKYEANKTLRELAKENEAGVIAKLFNSSEEDTTVEIKRKTMLVEIKNIIKDYNDFLNTFNINKDEPLNTTLKDIIDKYSIEMEDIKTYVEDNKK
;
A
#
# COMPACT_ATOMS: atom_id res chain seq x y z
N MET A 1 10.44 -24.26 31.36
CA MET A 1 11.32 -23.76 30.27
C MET A 1 10.76 -23.96 28.86
N LYS A 2 10.49 -25.19 28.37
CA LYS A 2 10.11 -25.42 26.94
C LYS A 2 8.90 -24.62 26.40
N LYS A 3 7.84 -24.38 27.20
CA LYS A 3 6.65 -23.62 26.75
C LYS A 3 6.85 -22.09 26.78
N GLN A 4 7.73 -21.56 27.64
CA GLN A 4 8.17 -20.15 27.58
C GLN A 4 9.06 -19.89 26.36
N LEU A 5 9.84 -20.90 25.94
CA LEU A 5 10.63 -20.88 24.71
C LEU A 5 9.76 -20.63 23.46
N GLY A 6 8.53 -21.17 23.45
CA GLY A 6 7.57 -21.00 22.34
C GLY A 6 6.99 -19.59 22.21
N ILE A 7 6.78 -18.86 23.32
CA ILE A 7 6.38 -17.44 23.24
C ILE A 7 7.56 -16.58 22.81
N MET A 8 8.76 -16.89 23.32
CA MET A 8 9.97 -16.17 22.93
C MET A 8 10.24 -16.34 21.43
N SER A 9 10.08 -17.56 20.89
CA SER A 9 10.22 -17.82 19.46
C SER A 9 9.18 -17.07 18.62
N ARG A 10 7.95 -16.88 19.11
CA ARG A 10 6.95 -16.02 18.44
C ARG A 10 7.45 -14.59 18.29
N LYS A 11 7.93 -13.98 19.38
CA LYS A 11 8.39 -12.58 19.36
C LYS A 11 9.62 -12.40 18.48
N ILE A 12 10.54 -13.37 18.51
CA ILE A 12 11.71 -13.39 17.63
C ILE A 12 11.26 -13.45 16.17
N LEU A 13 10.36 -14.37 15.82
CA LEU A 13 9.85 -14.50 14.45
C LEU A 13 9.14 -13.23 13.97
N GLN A 14 8.26 -12.67 14.80
CA GLN A 14 7.58 -11.40 14.53
C GLN A 14 8.57 -10.26 14.26
N GLY A 15 9.62 -10.15 15.08
CA GLY A 15 10.67 -9.14 14.92
C GLY A 15 11.49 -9.34 13.65
N LEU A 16 11.91 -10.58 13.36
CA LEU A 16 12.66 -10.91 12.15
C LEU A 16 11.87 -10.57 10.88
N PHE A 17 10.59 -10.95 10.81
CA PHE A 17 9.73 -10.63 9.65
C PHE A 17 9.48 -9.13 9.53
N LEU A 18 9.28 -8.41 10.65
CA LEU A 18 9.11 -6.96 10.61
C LEU A 18 10.37 -6.26 10.09
N ILE A 19 11.56 -6.65 10.59
CA ILE A 19 12.85 -6.10 10.14
C ILE A 19 13.08 -6.42 8.66
N TYR A 20 12.82 -7.66 8.25
CA TYR A 20 12.96 -8.08 6.85
C TYR A 20 12.09 -7.23 5.92
N ILE A 21 10.81 -7.06 6.25
CA ILE A 21 9.91 -6.27 5.40
C ILE A 21 10.28 -4.79 5.42
N LEU A 22 10.69 -4.23 6.55
CA LEU A 22 11.20 -2.85 6.60
C LEU A 22 12.46 -2.68 5.75
N PHE A 23 13.37 -3.66 5.76
CA PHE A 23 14.56 -3.67 4.93
C PHE A 23 14.22 -3.68 3.44
N VAL A 24 13.27 -4.52 3.01
CA VAL A 24 12.78 -4.55 1.62
C VAL A 24 12.10 -3.23 1.25
N SER A 25 11.26 -2.69 2.14
CA SER A 25 10.53 -1.43 1.93
C SER A 25 11.50 -0.24 1.76
N LEU A 26 12.52 -0.15 2.61
CA LEU A 26 13.58 0.86 2.49
C LEU A 26 14.42 0.65 1.23
N GLY A 27 14.71 -0.61 0.87
CA GLY A 27 15.41 -0.93 -0.37
C GLY A 27 14.69 -0.35 -1.59
N HIS A 28 13.37 -0.50 -1.66
CA HIS A 28 12.58 0.06 -2.77
C HIS A 28 12.55 1.60 -2.77
N ALA A 29 12.52 2.23 -1.59
CA ALA A 29 12.59 3.68 -1.45
C ALA A 29 13.94 4.25 -1.92
N PHE A 30 15.04 3.56 -1.61
CA PHE A 30 16.41 3.98 -1.98
C PHE A 30 16.91 3.34 -3.30
N ASN A 31 16.01 2.81 -4.12
CA ASN A 31 16.30 2.20 -5.42
C ASN A 31 17.34 1.06 -5.39
N TRP A 32 17.43 0.35 -4.26
CA TRP A 32 18.23 -0.88 -4.17
C TRP A 32 17.53 -1.98 -4.96
N LYS A 33 18.30 -2.71 -5.80
CA LYS A 33 17.83 -3.91 -6.51
C LYS A 33 17.61 -5.09 -5.53
N ILE A 34 16.71 -4.93 -4.57
CA ILE A 34 16.44 -5.90 -3.52
C ILE A 34 14.94 -6.20 -3.51
N GLY A 35 14.57 -7.28 -4.20
CA GLY A 35 13.20 -7.77 -4.24
C GLY A 35 12.28 -6.98 -5.17
N GLU A 36 11.23 -7.65 -5.61
CA GLU A 36 10.20 -7.10 -6.50
C GLU A 36 9.22 -6.20 -5.77
N ASN A 37 8.38 -5.53 -6.55
CA ASN A 37 7.36 -4.58 -6.10
C ASN A 37 6.57 -5.10 -4.89
N LEU A 38 6.47 -4.27 -3.85
CA LEU A 38 5.86 -4.60 -2.56
C LEU A 38 4.41 -5.10 -2.67
N HIS A 39 3.72 -4.72 -3.75
CA HIS A 39 2.40 -5.24 -4.14
C HIS A 39 2.36 -6.78 -4.23
N GLY A 40 3.48 -7.38 -4.65
CA GLY A 40 3.64 -8.82 -4.77
C GLY A 40 3.67 -9.56 -3.44
N ILE A 41 3.86 -8.86 -2.32
CA ILE A 41 4.07 -9.46 -0.98
C ILE A 41 2.76 -9.58 -0.19
N CYS A 42 1.68 -8.93 -0.64
CA CYS A 42 0.38 -9.01 0.03
C CYS A 42 -0.39 -10.29 -0.38
N PRO A 43 -0.66 -11.24 0.53
CA PRO A 43 -1.40 -12.46 0.21
C PRO A 43 -2.87 -12.18 -0.19
N PHE A 44 -3.41 -11.00 0.12
CA PHE A 44 -4.78 -10.64 -0.21
C PHE A 44 -4.94 -10.20 -1.67
N GLY A 45 -3.93 -9.56 -2.27
CA GLY A 45 -4.00 -9.12 -3.67
C GLY A 45 -4.26 -10.28 -4.64
N ALA A 46 -3.72 -11.47 -4.36
CA ALA A 46 -4.02 -12.67 -5.14
C ALA A 46 -5.50 -13.10 -5.09
N ILE A 47 -6.20 -12.85 -3.97
CA ILE A 47 -7.61 -13.19 -3.80
C ILE A 47 -8.48 -12.24 -4.60
N GLU A 48 -8.11 -10.97 -4.62
CA GLU A 48 -8.78 -9.94 -5.41
C GLU A 48 -8.62 -10.22 -6.92
N THR A 49 -7.43 -10.63 -7.35
CA THR A 49 -7.14 -10.98 -8.75
C THR A 49 -7.75 -12.30 -9.21
N PHE A 50 -8.07 -13.22 -8.29
CA PHE A 50 -8.57 -14.55 -8.65
C PHE A 50 -9.86 -14.51 -9.49
N TYR A 51 -10.77 -13.59 -9.19
CA TYR A 51 -12.02 -13.44 -9.95
C TYR A 51 -11.76 -12.97 -11.38
N THR A 52 -10.92 -11.95 -11.55
CA THR A 52 -10.54 -11.44 -12.88
C THR A 52 -9.82 -12.50 -13.68
N TRP A 53 -8.90 -13.25 -13.06
CA TRP A 53 -8.19 -14.33 -13.75
C TRP A 53 -9.14 -15.42 -14.27
N ILE A 54 -10.13 -15.86 -13.47
CA ILE A 54 -11.11 -16.87 -13.93
C ILE A 54 -11.98 -16.34 -15.08
N THR A 55 -12.36 -15.06 -15.04
CA THR A 55 -13.36 -14.50 -15.95
C THR A 55 -12.76 -13.96 -17.25
N THR A 56 -11.58 -13.35 -17.19
CA THR A 56 -10.93 -12.69 -18.34
C THR A 56 -9.65 -13.40 -18.79
N ASN A 57 -9.20 -14.43 -18.07
CA ASN A 57 -7.89 -15.09 -18.25
C ASN A 57 -6.70 -14.13 -18.17
N ASN A 58 -6.89 -12.93 -17.60
CA ASN A 58 -5.88 -11.89 -17.43
C ASN A 58 -5.66 -11.57 -15.94
N PHE A 59 -4.48 -11.04 -15.61
CA PHE A 59 -4.15 -10.58 -14.26
C PHE A 59 -4.54 -9.11 -14.07
N ILE A 60 -4.97 -8.73 -12.85
CA ILE A 60 -5.21 -7.32 -12.50
C ILE A 60 -3.85 -6.63 -12.36
N HIS A 61 -3.80 -5.36 -12.77
CA HIS A 61 -2.70 -4.41 -12.55
C HIS A 61 -1.94 -4.68 -11.23
N HIS A 62 -0.62 -4.79 -11.31
CA HIS A 62 0.31 -4.98 -10.17
C HIS A 62 0.34 -6.35 -9.48
N THR A 63 -0.39 -7.35 -9.99
CA THR A 63 -0.36 -8.71 -9.42
C THR A 63 0.23 -9.72 -10.39
N GLY A 64 1.40 -10.27 -10.06
CA GLY A 64 2.09 -11.28 -10.86
C GLY A 64 1.77 -12.71 -10.45
N VAL A 65 2.36 -13.68 -11.15
CA VAL A 65 2.28 -15.12 -10.82
C VAL A 65 2.79 -15.39 -9.39
N GLY A 66 3.72 -14.56 -8.89
CA GLY A 66 4.26 -14.59 -7.53
C GLY A 66 3.20 -14.49 -6.44
N ASN A 67 2.17 -13.68 -6.64
CA ASN A 67 1.10 -13.47 -5.65
C ASN A 67 0.33 -14.78 -5.38
N TYR A 68 0.18 -15.64 -6.39
CA TYR A 68 -0.47 -16.94 -6.25
C TYR A 68 0.36 -17.91 -5.42
N PHE A 69 1.69 -17.89 -5.53
CA PHE A 69 2.55 -18.69 -4.65
C PHE A 69 2.40 -18.26 -3.20
N ILE A 70 2.33 -16.96 -2.92
CA ILE A 70 2.09 -16.45 -1.56
C ILE A 70 0.69 -16.83 -1.08
N LEU A 71 -0.34 -16.72 -1.93
CA LEU A 71 -1.70 -17.15 -1.61
C LEU A 71 -1.76 -18.64 -1.29
N LEU A 72 -1.11 -19.49 -2.08
CA LEU A 72 -1.03 -20.93 -1.82
C LEU A 72 -0.38 -21.21 -0.46
N GLY A 73 0.74 -20.54 -0.17
CA GLY A 73 1.40 -20.62 1.15
C GLY A 73 0.46 -20.23 2.28
N LEU A 74 -0.32 -19.15 2.11
CA LEU A 74 -1.33 -18.71 3.07
C LEU A 74 -2.45 -19.76 3.22
N VAL A 75 -3.08 -20.20 2.13
CA VAL A 75 -4.20 -21.14 2.13
C VAL A 75 -3.81 -22.47 2.78
N PHE A 76 -2.66 -23.04 2.42
CA PHE A 76 -2.17 -24.27 3.05
C PHE A 76 -1.93 -24.07 4.56
N THR A 77 -1.36 -22.92 4.95
CA THR A 77 -1.17 -22.58 6.36
C THR A 77 -2.51 -22.43 7.10
N LEU A 78 -3.52 -21.84 6.48
CA LEU A 78 -4.86 -21.67 7.06
C LEU A 78 -5.58 -23.00 7.26
N ILE A 79 -5.52 -23.90 6.28
CA ILE A 79 -6.14 -25.22 6.36
C ILE A 79 -5.47 -26.05 7.47
N ILE A 80 -4.13 -26.02 7.53
CA ILE A 80 -3.37 -26.87 8.46
C ILE A 80 -3.35 -26.26 9.86
N SER A 81 -2.94 -25.01 9.99
CA SER A 81 -2.62 -24.36 11.26
C SER A 81 -3.57 -23.22 11.65
N GLY A 82 -4.60 -22.93 10.85
CA GLY A 82 -5.53 -21.81 11.07
C GLY A 82 -4.84 -20.46 10.87
N ALA A 83 -5.34 -19.42 11.53
CA ALA A 83 -4.84 -18.04 11.45
C ALA A 83 -3.44 -17.81 12.10
N PHE A 84 -2.55 -18.81 12.02
CA PHE A 84 -1.17 -18.77 12.50
C PHE A 84 -0.40 -17.61 11.88
N PHE A 85 -0.54 -17.39 10.56
CA PHE A 85 0.11 -16.29 9.85
C PHE A 85 -0.13 -14.92 10.54
N CYS A 86 -1.39 -14.59 10.84
CA CYS A 86 -1.74 -13.35 11.53
C CYS A 86 -1.14 -13.23 12.93
N GLY A 87 -0.97 -14.34 13.65
CA GLY A 87 -0.41 -14.35 15.00
C GLY A 87 1.11 -14.30 15.07
N TRP A 88 1.80 -14.81 14.04
CA TRP A 88 3.23 -15.15 14.11
C TRP A 88 4.10 -14.49 13.04
N ILE A 89 3.56 -14.23 11.85
CA ILE A 89 4.33 -13.79 10.67
C ILE A 89 3.94 -12.37 10.27
N CYS A 90 2.65 -12.02 10.32
CA CYS A 90 2.15 -10.73 9.82
C CYS A 90 2.83 -9.52 10.48
N PRO A 91 3.60 -8.70 9.73
CA PRO A 91 4.34 -7.55 10.27
C PRO A 91 3.40 -6.44 10.78
N PHE A 92 2.32 -6.15 10.05
CA PHE A 92 1.34 -5.14 10.48
C PHE A 92 0.61 -5.55 11.78
N GLY A 93 0.33 -6.84 11.95
CA GLY A 93 -0.21 -7.37 13.21
C GLY A 93 0.78 -7.25 14.37
N THR A 94 2.07 -7.41 14.11
CA THR A 94 3.15 -7.21 15.10
C THR A 94 3.22 -5.76 15.56
N VAL A 95 3.15 -4.79 14.65
CA VAL A 95 3.14 -3.35 14.97
C VAL A 95 1.94 -3.00 15.85
N GLN A 96 0.74 -3.45 15.47
CA GLN A 96 -0.47 -3.24 16.28
C GLN A 96 -0.37 -3.90 17.67
N GLU A 97 0.25 -5.08 17.79
CA GLU A 97 0.47 -5.72 19.09
C GLU A 97 1.50 -4.97 19.96
N PHE A 98 2.53 -4.40 19.34
CA PHE A 98 3.50 -3.55 20.02
C PHE A 98 2.84 -2.28 20.55
N LEU A 99 2.06 -1.58 19.71
CA LEU A 99 1.26 -0.43 20.12
C LEU A 99 0.24 -0.80 21.20
N GLY A 100 -0.39 -1.97 21.12
CA GLY A 100 -1.28 -2.47 22.16
C GLY A 100 -0.60 -2.65 23.51
N LYS A 101 0.65 -3.12 23.55
CA LYS A 101 1.43 -3.21 24.80
C LYS A 101 1.75 -1.83 25.38
N LEU A 102 2.08 -0.87 24.51
CA LEU A 102 2.29 0.52 24.91
C LEU A 102 0.99 1.13 25.46
N GLY A 103 -0.12 0.94 24.75
CA GLY A 103 -1.47 1.33 25.14
C GLY A 103 -1.89 0.73 26.48
N LYS A 104 -1.60 -0.56 26.72
CA LYS A 104 -1.85 -1.23 28.00
C LYS A 104 -1.05 -0.60 29.15
N LYS A 105 0.17 -0.11 28.89
CA LYS A 105 0.98 0.61 29.89
C LYS A 105 0.40 1.99 30.20
N ILE A 106 -0.12 2.69 29.18
CA ILE A 106 -0.72 4.03 29.28
C ILE A 106 -2.12 3.97 29.93
N PHE A 107 -3.03 3.19 29.37
CA PHE A 107 -4.45 3.13 29.76
C PHE A 107 -4.77 2.07 30.82
N LYS A 108 -3.81 1.22 31.19
CA LYS A 108 -3.91 0.21 32.27
C LYS A 108 -5.20 -0.63 32.15
N LYS A 109 -6.11 -0.53 33.13
CA LYS A 109 -7.35 -1.31 33.19
C LYS A 109 -8.38 -0.91 32.11
N LYS A 110 -8.25 0.29 31.53
CA LYS A 110 -9.14 0.77 30.46
C LYS A 110 -8.80 0.15 29.10
N TYR A 111 -7.55 -0.24 28.88
CA TYR A 111 -7.13 -0.90 27.63
C TYR A 111 -8.00 -2.13 27.34
N ASN A 112 -8.46 -2.26 26.08
CA ASN A 112 -9.39 -3.28 25.60
C ASN A 112 -10.80 -3.28 26.25
N ASN A 113 -11.07 -2.39 27.21
CA ASN A 113 -12.36 -2.26 27.91
C ASN A 113 -13.07 -0.93 27.62
N ILE A 114 -12.46 -0.02 26.86
CA ILE A 114 -13.06 1.26 26.46
C ILE A 114 -14.26 1.04 25.53
N ILE A 115 -14.17 0.06 24.61
CA ILE A 115 -15.28 -0.32 23.74
C ILE A 115 -16.17 -1.33 24.48
N PRO A 116 -17.48 -1.06 24.64
CA PRO A 116 -18.41 -2.02 25.26
C PRO A 116 -18.45 -3.34 24.51
N LYS A 117 -18.52 -4.47 25.23
CA LYS A 117 -18.51 -5.83 24.64
C LYS A 117 -19.56 -6.06 23.55
N LYS A 118 -20.74 -5.43 23.66
CA LYS A 118 -21.80 -5.51 22.65
C LYS A 118 -21.37 -4.85 21.33
N LEU A 119 -20.88 -3.61 21.40
CA LEU A 119 -20.42 -2.86 20.23
C LEU A 119 -19.22 -3.55 19.58
N ASP A 120 -18.27 -3.98 20.41
CA ASP A 120 -17.14 -4.78 19.99
C ASP A 120 -17.55 -6.07 19.26
N SER A 121 -18.60 -6.77 19.73
CA SER A 121 -19.10 -7.96 19.05
C SER A 121 -19.71 -7.66 17.68
N ILE A 122 -20.41 -6.52 17.52
CA ILE A 122 -21.03 -6.10 16.26
C ILE A 122 -19.96 -5.67 15.25
N LEU A 123 -19.04 -4.79 15.67
CA LEU A 123 -17.96 -4.29 14.81
C LEU A 123 -17.06 -5.42 14.28
N ARG A 124 -16.95 -6.54 14.99
CA ARG A 124 -16.20 -7.72 14.51
C ARG A 124 -16.81 -8.38 13.27
N TYR A 125 -18.11 -8.20 13.00
CA TYR A 125 -18.73 -8.71 11.78
C TYR A 125 -18.54 -7.79 10.58
N PHE A 126 -18.19 -6.52 10.82
CA PHE A 126 -17.99 -5.52 9.78
C PHE A 126 -16.92 -5.96 8.76
N LYS A 127 -15.84 -6.62 9.18
CA LYS A 127 -14.81 -7.15 8.25
C LYS A 127 -15.35 -8.12 7.20
N TYR A 128 -16.43 -8.85 7.48
CA TYR A 128 -17.05 -9.76 6.51
C TYR A 128 -17.87 -8.97 5.49
N LEU A 129 -18.61 -7.96 5.95
CA LEU A 129 -19.30 -7.03 5.07
C LEU A 129 -18.31 -6.27 4.17
N PHE A 130 -17.20 -5.82 4.75
CA PHE A 130 -16.13 -5.12 4.05
C PHE A 130 -15.42 -6.02 3.03
N LEU A 131 -15.17 -7.31 3.37
CA LEU A 131 -14.66 -8.29 2.41
C LEU A 131 -15.62 -8.45 1.22
N ILE A 132 -16.93 -8.62 1.46
CA ILE A 132 -17.92 -8.76 0.39
C ILE A 132 -17.94 -7.49 -0.48
N PHE A 133 -17.92 -6.32 0.16
CA PHE A 133 -17.87 -5.03 -0.55
C PHE A 133 -16.65 -4.94 -1.47
N ILE A 134 -15.45 -5.23 -0.96
CA ILE A 134 -14.22 -5.21 -1.76
C ILE A 134 -14.32 -6.18 -2.94
N LEU A 135 -14.72 -7.44 -2.70
CA LEU A 135 -14.83 -8.43 -3.77
C LEU A 135 -15.82 -8.00 -4.86
N VAL A 136 -16.96 -7.41 -4.48
CA VAL A 136 -17.96 -6.90 -5.44
C VAL A 136 -17.43 -5.70 -6.21
N GLN A 137 -16.79 -4.74 -5.54
CA GLN A 137 -16.28 -3.54 -6.19
C GLN A 137 -15.09 -3.85 -7.11
N THR A 138 -14.19 -4.73 -6.70
CA THR A 138 -13.09 -5.22 -7.55
C THR A 138 -13.63 -5.97 -8.76
N ALA A 139 -14.66 -6.82 -8.58
CA ALA A 139 -15.29 -7.54 -9.69
C ALA A 139 -16.00 -6.62 -10.70
N ARG A 140 -16.53 -5.46 -10.29
CA ARG A 140 -17.24 -4.51 -11.17
C ARG A 140 -16.30 -3.56 -11.90
N ASN A 141 -15.21 -3.13 -11.25
CA ASN A 141 -14.34 -2.09 -11.76
C ASN A 141 -13.04 -2.62 -12.37
N PHE A 142 -12.76 -3.93 -12.24
CA PHE A 142 -11.50 -4.59 -12.65
C PHE A 142 -10.21 -3.94 -12.09
N LYS A 143 -10.33 -3.05 -11.10
CA LYS A 143 -9.23 -2.36 -10.40
C LYS A 143 -9.16 -2.78 -8.93
N LEU A 144 -7.96 -2.74 -8.35
CA LEU A 144 -7.71 -2.98 -6.92
C LEU A 144 -8.20 -1.80 -6.07
N VAL A 145 -9.51 -1.70 -5.85
CA VAL A 145 -10.13 -0.63 -5.04
C VAL A 145 -9.58 -0.59 -3.61
N PHE A 146 -9.16 -1.75 -3.10
CA PHE A 146 -8.63 -1.89 -1.75
C PHE A 146 -7.25 -1.26 -1.56
N GLU A 147 -6.45 -1.12 -2.62
CA GLU A 147 -5.07 -0.60 -2.55
C GLU A 147 -5.01 0.78 -1.88
N ASN A 148 -5.93 1.68 -2.27
CA ASN A 148 -5.99 3.06 -1.77
C ASN A 148 -6.44 3.19 -0.30
N ILE A 149 -7.01 2.12 0.28
CA ILE A 149 -7.60 2.12 1.62
C ILE A 149 -6.86 1.13 2.54
N ASP A 150 -5.94 0.32 2.00
CA ASP A 150 -5.24 -0.70 2.77
C ASP A 150 -4.10 -0.11 3.64
N PRO A 151 -4.26 -0.04 4.97
CA PRO A 151 -3.20 0.44 5.84
C PRO A 151 -1.99 -0.51 5.84
N TYR A 152 -2.13 -1.77 5.42
CA TYR A 152 -0.97 -2.65 5.23
C TYR A 152 -0.12 -2.14 4.07
N TYR A 153 -0.72 -1.93 2.88
CA TYR A 153 -0.04 -1.36 1.72
C TYR A 153 0.61 0.00 2.03
N THR A 154 -0.14 0.94 2.62
CA THR A 154 0.37 2.25 3.00
C THR A 154 1.52 2.17 4.01
N PHE A 155 1.45 1.27 4.98
CA PHE A 155 2.50 1.16 6.01
C PHE A 155 3.85 0.74 5.43
N PHE A 156 3.87 -0.12 4.41
CA PHE A 156 5.11 -0.58 3.78
C PHE A 156 5.59 0.34 2.66
N ASN A 157 4.70 1.08 2.02
CA ASN A 157 5.05 2.04 0.99
C ASN A 157 5.16 3.47 1.51
N ILE A 158 5.16 3.70 2.83
CA ILE A 158 5.16 5.05 3.43
C ILE A 158 6.28 5.98 2.93
N TRP A 159 7.33 5.39 2.35
CA TRP A 159 8.50 6.03 1.79
C TRP A 159 8.39 6.33 0.28
N SER A 160 7.32 5.91 -0.39
CA SER A 160 7.06 6.22 -1.80
C SER A 160 5.99 7.31 -1.92
N ASP A 161 6.11 8.12 -2.96
CA ASP A 161 5.18 9.23 -3.24
C ASP A 161 3.86 8.78 -3.91
N GLU A 162 3.62 7.47 -3.98
CA GLU A 162 2.51 6.88 -4.74
C GLU A 162 1.25 6.60 -3.90
N ILE A 163 1.21 7.05 -2.64
CA ILE A 163 0.15 6.68 -1.70
C ILE A 163 -0.98 7.72 -1.72
N ALA A 164 -2.21 7.24 -1.92
CA ALA A 164 -3.42 8.04 -1.74
C ALA A 164 -3.55 8.58 -0.29
N ILE A 165 -4.02 9.83 -0.17
CA ILE A 165 -4.30 10.50 1.13
C ILE A 165 -5.20 9.63 2.03
N SER A 166 -6.16 8.91 1.44
CA SER A 166 -7.05 7.97 2.14
C SER A 166 -6.27 6.89 2.91
N GLY A 167 -5.19 6.37 2.34
CA GLY A 167 -4.35 5.35 2.95
C GLY A 167 -3.69 5.86 4.23
N TYR A 168 -3.13 7.07 4.20
CA TYR A 168 -2.52 7.71 5.37
C TYR A 168 -3.52 7.93 6.51
N ILE A 169 -4.73 8.37 6.17
CA ILE A 169 -5.82 8.57 7.14
C ILE A 169 -6.16 7.24 7.82
N VAL A 170 -6.39 6.18 7.05
CA VAL A 170 -6.77 4.86 7.57
C VAL A 170 -5.65 4.25 8.40
N LEU A 171 -4.39 4.37 7.96
CA LEU A 171 -3.23 3.92 8.71
C LEU A 171 -3.13 4.66 10.05
N THR A 172 -3.20 5.98 10.04
CA THR A 172 -3.10 6.81 11.25
C THR A 172 -4.18 6.44 12.26
N ILE A 173 -5.44 6.38 11.82
CA ILE A 173 -6.57 5.98 12.66
C ILE A 173 -6.33 4.57 13.24
N THR A 174 -5.88 3.63 12.42
CA THR A 174 -5.60 2.25 12.85
C THR A 174 -4.52 2.19 13.93
N LEU A 175 -3.42 2.92 13.76
CA LEU A 175 -2.32 2.95 14.73
C LEU A 175 -2.75 3.61 16.05
N LEU A 176 -3.50 4.71 15.99
CA LEU A 176 -4.05 5.37 17.18
C LEU A 176 -5.03 4.47 17.94
N LEU A 177 -5.96 3.81 17.22
CA LEU A 177 -6.89 2.85 17.83
C LEU A 177 -6.16 1.65 18.44
N SER A 178 -4.98 1.29 17.93
CA SER A 178 -4.18 0.19 18.48
C SER A 178 -3.65 0.47 19.89
N LEU A 179 -3.62 1.74 20.33
CA LEU A 179 -3.30 2.11 21.71
C LEU A 179 -4.48 1.84 22.67
N ILE A 180 -5.70 1.78 22.16
CA ILE A 180 -6.94 1.67 22.95
C ILE A 180 -7.44 0.21 22.95
N VAL A 181 -7.37 -0.44 21.79
CA VAL A 181 -7.89 -1.77 21.51
C VAL A 181 -6.79 -2.62 20.89
N GLU A 182 -6.74 -3.89 21.25
CA GLU A 182 -5.76 -4.78 20.66
C GLU A 182 -6.11 -5.13 19.20
N ARG A 183 -5.19 -4.81 18.27
CA ARG A 183 -5.28 -5.15 16.84
C ARG A 183 -6.61 -4.75 16.18
N PRO A 184 -7.03 -3.47 16.24
CA PRO A 184 -8.34 -3.00 15.79
C PRO A 184 -8.59 -3.29 14.30
N TYR A 185 -7.58 -3.14 13.44
CA TYR A 185 -7.75 -3.41 12.01
C TYR A 185 -7.99 -4.89 11.74
N CYS A 186 -7.16 -5.77 12.30
CA CYS A 186 -7.35 -7.22 12.17
C CYS A 186 -8.69 -7.70 12.74
N LYS A 187 -9.22 -6.97 13.73
CA LYS A 187 -10.43 -7.31 14.46
C LYS A 187 -11.70 -6.85 13.75
N TYR A 188 -11.70 -5.67 13.14
CA TYR A 188 -12.92 -5.03 12.62
C TYR A 188 -12.96 -4.84 11.12
N MET A 189 -11.82 -4.71 10.42
CA MET A 189 -11.83 -4.28 9.00
C MET A 189 -10.99 -5.15 8.07
N CYS A 190 -9.95 -5.84 8.54
CA CYS A 190 -9.04 -6.59 7.70
C CYS A 190 -9.73 -7.71 6.89
N PRO A 191 -9.73 -7.66 5.55
CA PRO A 191 -10.33 -8.68 4.68
C PRO A 191 -9.68 -10.05 4.86
N LEU A 192 -8.34 -10.10 4.95
CA LEU A 192 -7.59 -11.31 5.27
C LEU A 192 -8.00 -11.89 6.63
N GLY A 193 -8.28 -11.03 7.61
CA GLY A 193 -8.80 -11.42 8.91
C GLY A 193 -10.21 -12.00 8.88
N ALA A 194 -11.02 -11.66 7.88
CA ALA A 194 -12.34 -12.27 7.65
C ALA A 194 -12.18 -13.68 7.08
N ILE A 195 -11.37 -13.84 6.03
CA ILE A 195 -11.05 -15.14 5.40
C ILE A 195 -10.46 -16.10 6.43
N ASN A 196 -9.48 -15.64 7.20
CA ASN A 196 -8.85 -16.45 8.23
C ASN A 196 -9.83 -16.93 9.31
N GLY A 197 -10.87 -16.15 9.58
CA GLY A 197 -11.93 -16.55 10.50
C GLY A 197 -12.77 -17.73 9.99
N ILE A 198 -12.98 -17.81 8.68
CA ILE A 198 -13.71 -18.93 8.05
C ILE A 198 -12.89 -20.23 8.21
N PHE A 199 -11.58 -20.17 7.94
CA PHE A 199 -10.70 -21.34 8.04
C PHE A 199 -10.37 -21.74 9.49
N ASN A 200 -10.42 -20.80 10.44
CA ASN A 200 -10.17 -21.08 11.86
C ASN A 200 -11.13 -22.12 12.47
N PHE A 201 -12.35 -22.21 11.96
CA PHE A 201 -13.34 -23.18 12.42
C PHE A 201 -12.94 -24.62 12.04
N LYS A 202 -12.36 -24.82 10.85
CA LYS A 202 -12.04 -26.14 10.27
C LYS A 202 -10.54 -26.48 10.24
N SER A 203 -9.68 -25.68 10.86
CA SER A 203 -8.23 -25.93 10.83
C SER A 203 -7.87 -27.30 11.43
N ILE A 204 -6.95 -28.03 10.81
CA ILE A 204 -6.51 -29.39 11.23
C ILE A 204 -5.88 -29.37 12.62
N ILE A 205 -5.10 -28.33 12.92
CA ILE A 205 -4.43 -28.15 14.20
C ILE A 205 -5.25 -27.17 15.05
N GLN A 206 -5.82 -27.67 16.15
CA GLN A 206 -6.63 -26.87 17.06
C GLN A 206 -6.08 -26.89 18.47
N ILE A 207 -6.34 -25.81 19.21
CA ILE A 207 -6.10 -25.79 20.66
C ILE A 207 -7.28 -26.50 21.32
N LYS A 208 -6.99 -27.57 22.07
CA LYS A 208 -8.01 -28.33 22.82
C LYS A 208 -7.76 -28.21 24.31
N ARG A 209 -8.85 -27.97 25.04
CA ARG A 209 -8.90 -27.93 26.50
C ARG A 209 -9.37 -29.27 27.04
N ASP A 210 -8.71 -29.74 28.08
CA ASP A 210 -9.15 -30.87 28.88
C ASP A 210 -9.89 -30.35 30.12
N ASN A 211 -11.20 -30.61 30.18
CA ASN A 211 -12.06 -30.13 31.25
C ASN A 211 -11.72 -30.75 32.60
N ASN A 212 -11.29 -32.02 32.63
CA ASN A 212 -10.99 -32.74 33.87
C ASN A 212 -9.72 -32.17 34.54
N ASN A 213 -8.81 -31.66 33.72
CA ASN A 213 -7.55 -31.08 34.15
C ASN A 213 -7.64 -29.56 34.41
N CYS A 214 -8.78 -28.92 34.15
CA CYS A 214 -8.93 -27.47 34.25
C CYS A 214 -9.49 -27.06 35.63
N ILE A 215 -8.88 -26.02 36.20
CA ILE A 215 -9.31 -25.44 37.50
C ILE A 215 -10.17 -24.17 37.34
N ASN A 216 -10.68 -23.89 36.13
CA ASN A 216 -11.56 -22.76 35.83
C ASN A 216 -11.08 -21.37 36.31
N CYS A 217 -9.77 -21.12 36.37
CA CYS A 217 -9.20 -19.87 36.87
C CYS A 217 -9.38 -18.63 35.95
N GLY A 218 -9.81 -18.81 34.69
CA GLY A 218 -10.02 -17.72 33.71
C GLY A 218 -8.74 -17.02 33.22
N ALA A 219 -7.54 -17.50 33.56
CA ALA A 219 -6.27 -16.89 33.14
C ALA A 219 -6.10 -16.86 31.61
N CYS A 220 -6.59 -17.88 30.92
CA CYS A 220 -6.57 -17.98 29.45
C CYS A 220 -7.43 -16.91 28.76
N ASP A 221 -8.56 -16.52 29.37
CA ASP A 221 -9.44 -15.48 28.82
C ASP A 221 -8.81 -14.09 28.98
N LYS A 222 -8.21 -13.85 30.16
CA LYS A 222 -7.57 -12.56 30.49
C LYS A 222 -6.34 -12.25 29.65
N VAL A 223 -5.58 -13.28 29.24
CA VAL A 223 -4.39 -13.11 28.39
C VAL A 223 -4.75 -13.02 26.90
N CYS A 224 -5.99 -13.37 26.51
CA CYS A 224 -6.31 -13.51 25.11
C CYS A 224 -6.31 -12.13 24.39
N PRO A 225 -5.46 -11.91 23.38
CA PRO A 225 -5.34 -10.61 22.72
C PRO A 225 -6.64 -10.20 22.01
N VAL A 226 -7.37 -11.19 21.49
CA VAL A 226 -8.64 -11.00 20.77
C VAL A 226 -9.88 -11.16 21.66
N GLY A 227 -9.69 -11.36 22.97
CA GLY A 227 -10.76 -11.40 23.96
C GLY A 227 -11.80 -12.50 23.73
N ILE A 228 -11.38 -13.72 23.37
CA ILE A 228 -12.27 -14.89 23.28
C ILE A 228 -12.32 -15.65 24.61
N ASN A 229 -13.43 -16.32 24.88
CA ASN A 229 -13.62 -17.13 26.07
C ASN A 229 -13.03 -18.54 25.86
N VAL A 230 -11.75 -18.69 26.17
CA VAL A 230 -11.01 -19.96 26.12
C VAL A 230 -11.42 -20.91 27.25
N SER A 231 -11.80 -20.39 28.41
CA SER A 231 -12.11 -21.18 29.60
C SER A 231 -13.35 -22.07 29.45
N ILE A 232 -14.31 -21.66 28.63
CA ILE A 232 -15.57 -22.39 28.39
C ILE A 232 -15.47 -23.34 27.18
N ALA A 233 -14.59 -23.05 26.23
CA ALA A 233 -14.44 -23.85 25.01
C ALA A 233 -13.67 -25.16 25.29
N LYS A 234 -14.20 -26.28 24.82
CA LYS A 234 -13.46 -27.57 24.77
C LYS A 234 -12.44 -27.58 23.62
N GLU A 235 -12.84 -27.01 22.50
CA GLU A 235 -12.03 -26.88 21.30
C GLU A 235 -12.13 -25.44 20.81
N ILE A 236 -10.99 -24.79 20.62
CA ILE A 236 -10.94 -23.37 20.24
C ILE A 236 -11.07 -23.28 18.72
N SER A 237 -12.29 -23.17 18.23
CA SER A 237 -12.63 -22.98 16.81
C SER A 237 -13.15 -21.58 16.50
N ASP A 238 -13.04 -20.66 17.47
CA ASP A 238 -13.51 -19.28 17.34
C ASP A 238 -12.82 -18.59 16.14
N PRO A 239 -13.57 -18.00 15.19
CA PRO A 239 -13.04 -17.31 14.02
C PRO A 239 -11.99 -16.25 14.35
N ARG A 240 -12.01 -15.71 15.57
CA ARG A 240 -11.18 -14.61 16.02
C ARG A 240 -9.81 -15.09 16.52
N CYS A 241 -9.65 -16.39 16.77
CA CYS A 241 -8.42 -16.95 17.32
C CYS A 241 -7.23 -16.83 16.36
N ILE A 242 -6.24 -15.99 16.66
CA ILE A 242 -5.00 -15.84 15.85
C ILE A 242 -3.94 -16.92 16.14
N ARG A 243 -4.29 -18.01 16.83
CA ARG A 243 -3.40 -19.14 17.16
C ARG A 243 -2.06 -18.72 17.81
N CYS A 244 -2.08 -17.64 18.60
CA CYS A 244 -0.89 -17.02 19.23
C CYS A 244 -0.26 -17.81 20.40
N ALA A 245 -0.93 -18.87 20.88
CA ALA A 245 -0.51 -19.75 21.98
C ALA A 245 -0.39 -19.11 23.38
N GLU A 246 -0.79 -17.86 23.59
CA GLU A 246 -0.69 -17.20 24.91
C GLU A 246 -1.51 -17.90 26.00
N CYS A 247 -2.71 -18.37 25.65
CA CYS A 247 -3.58 -19.12 26.56
C CYS A 247 -2.97 -20.46 27.02
N VAL A 248 -2.20 -21.12 26.15
CA VAL A 248 -1.49 -22.37 26.44
C VAL A 248 -0.33 -22.11 27.40
N ALA A 249 0.35 -20.99 27.23
CA ALA A 249 1.55 -20.68 28.00
C ALA A 249 1.27 -20.08 29.39
N ILE A 250 0.19 -19.31 29.55
CA ILE A 250 -0.17 -18.72 30.85
C ILE A 250 -0.85 -19.72 31.80
N CYS A 251 -1.41 -20.82 31.26
CA CYS A 251 -2.24 -21.73 32.05
C CYS A 251 -1.42 -22.37 33.20
N PRO A 252 -1.80 -22.14 34.48
CA PRO A 252 -0.98 -22.50 35.63
C PRO A 252 -0.82 -24.02 35.80
N VAL A 253 -1.88 -24.77 35.49
CA VAL A 253 -1.91 -26.24 35.58
C VAL A 253 -1.39 -26.93 34.33
N ASN A 254 -1.03 -26.18 33.28
CA ASN A 254 -0.60 -26.77 32.00
C ASN A 254 0.81 -27.37 32.04
N LYS A 255 1.61 -27.06 33.08
CA LYS A 255 2.91 -27.69 33.31
C LYS A 255 2.78 -29.10 33.87
N THR A 256 1.75 -29.36 34.67
CA THR A 256 1.57 -30.62 35.40
C THR A 256 0.49 -31.51 34.77
N LYS A 257 -0.61 -30.91 34.29
CA LYS A 257 -1.79 -31.65 33.82
C LYS A 257 -2.05 -31.50 32.32
N ASP A 258 -1.22 -30.75 31.59
CA ASP A 258 -1.34 -30.58 30.13
C ASP A 258 -2.75 -30.16 29.66
N THR A 259 -3.43 -29.36 30.47
CA THR A 259 -4.83 -28.94 30.31
C THR A 259 -5.15 -28.25 28.97
N LEU A 260 -4.20 -27.51 28.38
CA LEU A 260 -4.40 -26.74 27.15
C LEU A 260 -3.23 -26.97 26.20
N ASN A 261 -3.47 -27.61 25.05
CA ASN A 261 -2.42 -27.94 24.10
C ASN A 261 -2.94 -27.93 22.65
N PHE A 262 -2.01 -27.76 21.70
CA PHE A 262 -2.32 -27.98 20.28
C PHE A 262 -2.42 -29.47 20.00
N LYS A 263 -3.49 -29.88 19.32
CA LYS A 263 -3.74 -31.26 18.90
C LYS A 263 -4.05 -31.30 17.41
N ILE A 264 -3.50 -32.31 16.73
CA ILE A 264 -3.69 -32.52 15.30
C ILE A 264 -4.90 -33.45 15.11
N SER A 265 -6.00 -32.94 14.54
CA SER A 265 -7.23 -33.71 14.37
C SER A 265 -7.00 -34.97 13.50
N LEU A 266 -6.25 -34.83 12.40
CA LEU A 266 -5.95 -35.92 11.45
C LEU A 266 -5.13 -37.08 12.06
N LEU A 267 -4.33 -36.81 13.10
CA LEU A 267 -3.44 -37.80 13.72
C LEU A 267 -3.97 -38.23 15.10
N LYS A 268 -5.25 -38.62 15.18
CA LYS A 268 -5.92 -39.05 16.43
C LYS A 268 -5.69 -38.09 17.60
N ASN A 269 -5.74 -36.78 17.35
CA ASN A 269 -5.48 -35.73 18.35
C ASN A 269 -4.09 -35.80 19.01
N LYS A 270 -3.06 -36.24 18.28
CA LYS A 270 -1.67 -36.23 18.74
C LYS A 270 -1.25 -34.82 19.17
N LYS A 271 -0.58 -34.74 20.33
CA LYS A 271 -0.09 -33.49 20.91
C LYS A 271 1.01 -32.89 20.03
N LEU A 272 0.99 -31.57 19.86
CA LEU A 272 1.99 -30.82 19.14
C LEU A 272 2.58 -29.70 20.02
N ASN A 273 3.91 -29.63 20.08
CA ASN A 273 4.60 -28.55 20.77
C ASN A 273 4.56 -27.27 19.93
N ILE A 274 4.54 -26.12 20.60
CA ILE A 274 4.49 -24.79 19.96
C ILE A 274 5.64 -24.61 18.93
N SER A 275 6.87 -25.00 19.26
CA SER A 275 8.01 -24.88 18.33
C SER A 275 7.87 -25.77 17.09
N LYS A 276 7.27 -26.97 17.23
CA LYS A 276 7.00 -27.85 16.08
C LYS A 276 5.89 -27.28 15.20
N LEU A 277 4.83 -26.74 15.81
CA LEU A 277 3.78 -26.01 15.08
C LEU A 277 4.36 -24.84 14.30
N MET A 278 5.24 -24.06 14.93
CA MET A 278 5.90 -22.93 14.30
C MET A 278 6.73 -23.38 13.08
N LEU A 279 7.58 -24.38 13.25
CA LEU A 279 8.42 -24.89 12.15
C LEU A 279 7.57 -25.45 11.00
N ILE A 280 6.56 -26.27 11.30
CA ILE A 280 5.65 -26.84 10.30
C ILE A 280 4.92 -25.73 9.54
N SER A 281 4.34 -24.76 10.25
CA SER A 281 3.59 -23.66 9.63
C SER A 281 4.48 -22.75 8.80
N LEU A 282 5.73 -22.50 9.24
CA LEU A 282 6.70 -21.70 8.50
C LEU A 282 7.14 -22.41 7.22
N ILE A 283 7.42 -23.71 7.28
CA ILE A 283 7.75 -24.52 6.10
C ILE A 283 6.59 -24.48 5.10
N ILE A 284 5.37 -24.76 5.56
CA ILE A 284 4.17 -24.75 4.69
C ILE A 284 3.98 -23.38 4.01
N PHE A 285 4.18 -22.28 4.76
CA PHE A 285 4.04 -20.94 4.21
C PHE A 285 5.13 -20.59 3.20
N LEU A 286 6.40 -20.91 3.51
CA LEU A 286 7.55 -20.52 2.70
C LEU A 286 7.80 -21.45 1.51
N THR A 287 7.38 -22.72 1.55
CA THR A 287 7.66 -23.68 0.48
C THR A 287 7.10 -23.22 -0.88
N PRO A 288 5.83 -22.80 -1.02
CA PRO A 288 5.32 -22.28 -2.29
C PRO A 288 6.07 -21.04 -2.77
N ILE A 289 6.43 -20.14 -1.85
CA ILE A 289 7.18 -18.91 -2.15
C ILE A 289 8.58 -19.26 -2.68
N PHE A 290 9.26 -20.20 -2.04
CA PHE A 290 10.57 -20.68 -2.48
C PHE A 290 10.51 -21.35 -3.85
N ILE A 291 9.48 -22.17 -4.10
CA ILE A 291 9.22 -22.75 -5.43
C ILE A 291 9.04 -21.64 -6.45
N GLY A 292 8.15 -20.68 -6.20
CA GLY A 292 7.92 -19.54 -7.10
C GLY A 292 9.21 -18.75 -7.38
N SER A 293 10.07 -18.61 -6.39
CA SER A 293 11.35 -17.89 -6.52
C SER A 293 12.32 -18.63 -7.45
N ILE A 294 12.37 -19.95 -7.37
CA ILE A 294 13.22 -20.78 -8.24
C ILE A 294 12.65 -20.90 -9.65
N THR A 295 11.33 -21.05 -9.79
CA THR A 295 10.66 -21.17 -11.09
C THR A 295 10.57 -19.84 -11.82
N GLY A 296 11.05 -18.74 -11.22
CA GLY A 296 10.94 -17.41 -11.80
C GLY A 296 9.52 -16.86 -11.82
N GLY A 297 8.59 -17.41 -11.02
CA GLY A 297 7.21 -16.93 -10.95
C GLY A 297 7.07 -15.54 -10.32
N PHE A 298 8.15 -15.06 -9.70
CA PHE A 298 8.29 -13.71 -9.19
C PHE A 298 8.73 -12.74 -10.31
N LYS A 299 9.49 -13.20 -11.31
CA LYS A 299 9.90 -12.34 -12.44
C LYS A 299 8.67 -11.71 -13.09
N GLU A 300 8.63 -10.38 -13.10
CA GLU A 300 7.53 -9.63 -13.70
C GLU A 300 7.50 -9.91 -15.20
N ASP A 301 6.50 -10.69 -15.65
CA ASP A 301 6.19 -10.81 -17.06
C ASP A 301 5.40 -9.55 -17.46
N THR A 302 6.09 -8.59 -18.08
CA THR A 302 5.50 -7.35 -18.60
C THR A 302 4.55 -7.61 -19.77
N SER A 303 4.55 -8.80 -20.36
CA SER A 303 3.95 -9.07 -21.67
C SER A 303 2.40 -9.07 -21.72
N ASP A 304 1.70 -9.23 -20.60
CA ASP A 304 0.23 -9.41 -20.57
C ASP A 304 -0.55 -8.34 -19.77
N ARG A 305 0.06 -7.20 -19.41
CA ARG A 305 -0.63 -6.15 -18.62
C ARG A 305 -1.54 -5.30 -19.54
N LYS A 306 -2.86 -5.38 -19.39
CA LYS A 306 -3.82 -4.51 -20.10
C LYS A 306 -4.08 -3.22 -19.35
N TYR A 307 -3.36 -2.13 -19.64
CA TYR A 307 -3.67 -0.80 -19.10
C TYR A 307 -4.89 -0.21 -19.82
N GLU A 308 -5.97 0.02 -19.07
CA GLU A 308 -7.23 0.53 -19.61
C GLU A 308 -7.29 2.07 -19.58
N THR A 309 -6.57 2.73 -18.68
CA THR A 309 -6.61 4.20 -18.53
C THR A 309 -5.24 4.80 -18.17
N ALA A 310 -5.00 6.04 -18.60
CA ALA A 310 -3.76 6.76 -18.29
C ALA A 310 -3.51 6.96 -16.78
N ASN A 311 -4.56 6.95 -15.96
CA ASN A 311 -4.48 6.99 -14.49
C ASN A 311 -3.70 5.82 -13.87
N ASP A 312 -3.48 4.75 -14.62
CA ASP A 312 -2.75 3.57 -14.15
C ASP A 312 -1.22 3.72 -14.30
N ILE A 313 -0.74 4.84 -14.85
CA ILE A 313 0.69 5.20 -14.94
C ILE A 313 1.21 5.66 -13.57
N LYS A 314 2.28 5.01 -13.08
CA LYS A 314 2.92 5.31 -11.78
C LYS A 314 4.37 5.77 -11.92
N GLY A 315 4.85 6.49 -10.91
CA GLY A 315 6.17 7.15 -10.92
C GLY A 315 7.33 6.18 -10.83
N SER A 316 7.06 5.01 -10.26
CA SER A 316 7.94 3.85 -10.18
C SER A 316 8.18 3.16 -11.51
N TYR A 317 7.38 3.41 -12.55
CA TYR A 317 7.55 2.78 -13.86
C TYR A 317 8.78 3.31 -14.59
N THR A 318 9.21 2.55 -15.58
CA THR A 318 10.30 2.91 -16.50
C THR A 318 9.77 3.34 -17.87
N ILE A 319 10.62 4.00 -18.67
CA ILE A 319 10.24 4.42 -20.04
C ILE A 319 9.92 3.20 -20.92
N ASN A 320 10.67 2.11 -20.78
CA ASN A 320 10.44 0.87 -21.53
C ASN A 320 9.07 0.27 -21.20
N GLU A 321 8.71 0.24 -19.92
CA GLU A 321 7.38 -0.23 -19.50
C GLU A 321 6.28 0.65 -20.09
N ILE A 322 6.44 1.97 -20.19
CA ILE A 322 5.37 2.80 -20.75
C ILE A 322 5.29 2.65 -22.28
N SER A 323 6.44 2.56 -22.93
CA SER A 323 6.56 2.41 -24.39
C SER A 323 5.92 1.12 -24.90
N GLU A 324 6.23 -0.01 -24.27
CA GLU A 324 5.68 -1.32 -24.66
C GLU A 324 4.15 -1.38 -24.52
N HIS A 325 3.60 -0.71 -23.51
CA HIS A 325 2.20 -0.87 -23.14
C HIS A 325 1.24 0.14 -23.76
N TYR A 326 1.67 1.40 -23.90
CA TYR A 326 0.83 2.45 -24.51
C TYR A 326 1.06 2.58 -26.02
N ASN A 327 1.82 1.66 -26.64
CA ASN A 327 2.15 1.65 -28.07
C ASN A 327 2.71 3.00 -28.56
N ILE A 328 3.58 3.58 -27.74
CA ILE A 328 4.34 4.80 -27.99
C ILE A 328 5.82 4.41 -28.03
N THR A 329 6.62 5.06 -28.86
CA THR A 329 8.07 4.80 -28.87
C THR A 329 8.74 5.41 -27.64
N ALA A 330 9.72 4.71 -27.07
CA ALA A 330 10.53 5.23 -25.96
C ALA A 330 11.20 6.54 -26.35
N GLU A 331 11.70 6.63 -27.58
CA GLU A 331 12.25 7.86 -28.16
C GLU A 331 11.22 8.99 -28.20
N GLY A 332 9.96 8.66 -28.55
CA GLY A 332 8.85 9.61 -28.56
C GLY A 332 8.61 10.23 -27.18
N LEU A 333 8.61 9.43 -26.10
CA LEU A 333 8.46 9.95 -24.73
C LEU A 333 9.65 10.81 -24.29
N ILE A 334 10.86 10.33 -24.56
CA ILE A 334 12.10 11.01 -24.23
C ILE A 334 12.13 12.40 -24.88
N HIS A 335 11.79 12.49 -26.16
CA HIS A 335 11.72 13.75 -26.88
C HIS A 335 10.56 14.63 -26.43
N THR A 336 9.39 14.05 -26.19
CA THR A 336 8.16 14.78 -25.80
C THR A 336 8.33 15.51 -24.47
N PHE A 337 8.87 14.82 -23.47
CA PHE A 337 9.07 15.36 -22.13
C PHE A 337 10.49 15.90 -21.90
N ASN A 338 11.35 15.89 -22.93
CA ASN A 338 12.76 16.30 -22.84
C ASN A 338 13.49 15.61 -21.66
N ILE A 339 13.33 14.29 -21.58
CA ILE A 339 13.89 13.43 -20.54
C ILE A 339 15.30 12.96 -20.93
N GLU A 340 16.17 12.73 -19.96
CA GLU A 340 17.46 12.07 -20.18
C GLU A 340 17.25 10.59 -20.57
N ASP A 341 17.91 10.09 -21.64
CA ASP A 341 17.74 8.70 -22.12
C ASP A 341 18.35 7.69 -21.14
N ASN A 342 17.61 7.42 -20.06
CA ASN A 342 17.94 6.43 -19.04
C ASN A 342 16.71 5.53 -18.82
N ARG A 343 16.54 4.56 -19.72
CA ARG A 343 15.30 3.77 -19.84
C ARG A 343 15.03 2.83 -18.66
N ASP A 344 16.01 2.60 -17.79
CA ASP A 344 15.88 1.75 -16.60
C ASP A 344 15.61 2.55 -15.31
N GLN A 345 15.63 3.89 -15.37
CA GLN A 345 15.38 4.75 -14.22
C GLN A 345 13.87 4.98 -14.03
N LYS A 346 13.47 5.19 -12.76
CA LYS A 346 12.09 5.55 -12.39
C LYS A 346 11.68 6.83 -13.11
N LEU A 347 10.48 6.81 -13.66
CA LEU A 347 9.91 7.89 -14.44
C LEU A 347 9.72 9.16 -13.62
N ASN A 348 9.37 9.06 -12.33
CA ASN A 348 9.18 10.24 -11.49
C ASN A 348 10.47 11.08 -11.39
N ASP A 349 11.60 10.41 -11.13
CA ASP A 349 12.91 11.06 -11.03
C ASP A 349 13.33 11.72 -12.35
N LEU A 350 12.91 11.14 -13.47
CA LEU A 350 13.21 11.62 -14.82
C LEU A 350 12.33 12.81 -15.21
N LEU A 351 11.02 12.74 -14.95
CA LEU A 351 10.07 13.81 -15.21
C LEU A 351 10.35 15.04 -14.34
N GLU A 352 10.66 14.86 -13.05
CA GLU A 352 11.00 15.96 -12.15
C GLU A 352 12.24 16.74 -12.64
N LYS A 353 13.28 16.03 -13.11
CA LYS A 353 14.48 16.66 -13.70
C LYS A 353 14.16 17.47 -14.96
N SER A 354 13.14 17.06 -15.71
CA SER A 354 12.69 17.74 -16.92
C SER A 354 11.62 18.80 -16.66
N GLY A 355 11.20 19.00 -15.41
CA GLY A 355 10.22 19.99 -15.00
C GLY A 355 8.75 19.60 -15.26
N PHE A 356 8.47 18.30 -15.37
CA PHE A 356 7.12 17.76 -15.59
C PHE A 356 6.67 16.90 -14.41
N SER A 357 5.37 16.89 -14.14
CA SER A 357 4.78 15.98 -13.15
C SER A 357 4.36 14.67 -13.82
N ILE A 358 4.18 13.61 -13.03
CA ILE A 358 3.57 12.39 -13.56
C ILE A 358 2.12 12.60 -14.01
N GLU A 359 1.43 13.58 -13.42
CA GLU A 359 0.07 13.92 -13.80
C GLU A 359 0.04 14.50 -15.22
N THR A 360 1.01 15.33 -15.59
CA THR A 360 1.16 15.82 -16.97
C THR A 360 1.29 14.67 -17.96
N LEU A 361 2.05 13.63 -17.60
CA LEU A 361 2.16 12.44 -18.43
C LEU A 361 0.84 11.67 -18.51
N ARG A 362 0.08 11.55 -17.41
CA ARG A 362 -1.24 10.91 -17.43
C ARG A 362 -2.21 11.65 -18.34
N VAL A 363 -2.31 12.98 -18.20
CA VAL A 363 -3.15 13.82 -19.04
C VAL A 363 -2.76 13.69 -20.52
N TYR A 364 -1.46 13.71 -20.82
CA TYR A 364 -0.95 13.48 -22.17
C TYR A 364 -1.39 12.10 -22.71
N MET A 365 -1.24 11.05 -21.89
CA MET A 365 -1.59 9.68 -22.28
C MET A 365 -3.10 9.44 -22.39
N GLU A 366 -3.92 10.16 -21.63
CA GLU A 366 -5.39 10.10 -21.73
C GLU A 366 -5.90 10.69 -23.05
N ASN A 367 -5.20 11.70 -23.55
CA ASN A 367 -5.56 12.41 -24.77
C ASN A 367 -4.74 11.98 -25.99
N ILE A 368 -3.93 10.93 -25.85
CA ILE A 368 -2.94 10.53 -26.85
C ILE A 368 -3.52 10.25 -28.25
N ASP A 369 -4.72 9.67 -28.28
CA ASP A 369 -5.42 9.26 -29.50
C ASP A 369 -6.48 10.29 -29.96
N LYS A 370 -6.61 11.40 -29.24
CA LYS A 370 -7.54 12.47 -29.62
C LYS A 370 -6.86 13.43 -30.61
N PRO A 371 -7.61 13.98 -31.58
CA PRO A 371 -7.11 15.05 -32.45
C PRO A 371 -6.65 16.27 -31.64
N LEU A 372 -5.58 16.92 -32.08
CA LEU A 372 -4.99 18.07 -31.36
C LEU A 372 -6.00 19.18 -31.03
N LYS A 373 -6.90 19.48 -31.98
CA LYS A 373 -7.99 20.48 -31.83
C LYS A 373 -9.00 20.16 -30.73
N ASP A 374 -9.16 18.88 -30.36
CA ASP A 374 -10.13 18.43 -29.36
C ASP A 374 -9.51 18.42 -27.96
N VAL A 375 -8.20 18.69 -27.88
CA VAL A 375 -7.38 18.55 -26.67
C VAL A 375 -6.79 19.89 -26.22
N LEU A 376 -6.44 20.78 -27.14
CA LEU A 376 -5.88 22.10 -26.86
C LEU A 376 -6.74 23.17 -27.54
N GLU A 377 -7.17 24.18 -26.78
CA GLU A 377 -7.89 25.35 -27.32
C GLU A 377 -6.99 26.16 -28.26
N ASP A 378 -5.70 26.29 -27.92
CA ASP A 378 -4.67 26.92 -28.73
C ASP A 378 -3.52 25.94 -29.02
N TYR A 379 -3.27 25.64 -30.30
CA TYR A 379 -2.11 24.86 -30.74
C TYR A 379 -1.37 25.59 -31.89
N PRO A 380 -0.03 25.43 -32.01
CA PRO A 380 0.73 26.12 -33.05
C PRO A 380 0.24 25.77 -34.46
N GLU A 381 0.03 26.78 -35.33
CA GLU A 381 -0.43 26.62 -36.72
C GLU A 381 0.44 25.67 -37.57
N LYS A 382 1.69 25.43 -37.16
CA LYS A 382 2.58 24.45 -37.79
C LYS A 382 2.11 23.00 -37.68
N TYR A 383 1.15 22.69 -36.81
CA TYR A 383 0.62 21.34 -36.60
C TYR A 383 -0.78 21.18 -37.21
N GLU A 384 -1.01 20.05 -37.87
CA GLU A 384 -2.31 19.74 -38.47
C GLU A 384 -3.36 19.43 -37.39
N ALA A 385 -4.50 20.13 -37.45
CA ALA A 385 -5.60 20.05 -36.46
C ALA A 385 -6.13 18.63 -36.18
N ASN A 386 -6.07 17.76 -37.18
CA ASN A 386 -6.62 16.40 -37.13
C ASN A 386 -5.58 15.34 -36.75
N LYS A 387 -4.29 15.69 -36.67
CA LYS A 387 -3.26 14.77 -36.20
C LYS A 387 -3.43 14.51 -34.70
N THR A 388 -3.16 13.28 -34.31
CA THR A 388 -3.18 12.85 -32.90
C THR A 388 -1.82 13.08 -32.24
N LEU A 389 -1.80 13.16 -30.91
CA LEU A 389 -0.53 13.23 -30.16
C LEU A 389 0.37 12.02 -30.43
N ARG A 390 -0.23 10.83 -30.65
CA ARG A 390 0.49 9.61 -31.03
C ARG A 390 1.25 9.76 -32.35
N GLU A 391 0.63 10.37 -33.35
CA GLU A 391 1.26 10.58 -34.66
C GLU A 391 2.40 11.60 -34.55
N LEU A 392 2.18 12.68 -33.80
CA LEU A 392 3.18 13.73 -33.56
C LEU A 392 4.37 13.22 -32.73
N ALA A 393 4.14 12.27 -31.82
CA ALA A 393 5.19 11.60 -31.05
C ALA A 393 6.11 10.72 -31.92
N LYS A 394 5.58 10.11 -32.99
CA LYS A 394 6.36 9.29 -33.93
C LYS A 394 7.24 10.11 -34.86
N GLU A 395 6.86 11.35 -35.13
CA GLU A 395 7.59 12.27 -36.01
C GLU A 395 8.75 13.00 -35.27
N ASN A 396 9.01 12.70 -33.98
CA ASN A 396 9.98 13.39 -33.11
C ASN A 396 9.72 14.91 -32.93
N GLU A 397 8.51 15.39 -33.26
CA GLU A 397 8.15 16.82 -33.19
C GLU A 397 7.40 17.22 -31.91
N ALA A 398 7.16 16.26 -31.00
CA ALA A 398 6.28 16.40 -29.85
C ALA A 398 6.87 17.13 -28.62
N GLY A 399 8.14 17.56 -28.65
CA GLY A 399 8.78 18.30 -27.55
C GLY A 399 8.17 19.68 -27.23
N VAL A 400 7.30 20.20 -28.12
CA VAL A 400 6.53 21.44 -27.92
C VAL A 400 5.16 21.18 -27.31
N ILE A 401 4.64 19.95 -27.43
CA ILE A 401 3.24 19.64 -27.11
C ILE A 401 3.05 19.30 -25.64
N ALA A 402 3.97 18.56 -24.99
CA ALA A 402 3.90 18.33 -23.54
C ALA A 402 3.95 19.62 -22.71
N LYS A 403 4.65 20.64 -23.21
CA LYS A 403 4.69 21.97 -22.58
C LYS A 403 3.34 22.68 -22.59
N LEU A 404 2.46 22.37 -23.54
CA LEU A 404 1.09 22.92 -23.61
C LEU A 404 0.14 22.23 -22.63
N PHE A 405 0.44 20.99 -22.21
CA PHE A 405 -0.29 20.31 -21.13
C PHE A 405 0.13 20.79 -19.75
N ASN A 406 1.37 21.27 -19.60
CA ASN A 406 1.83 21.90 -18.37
C ASN A 406 1.06 23.21 -18.05
N SER A 407 0.59 23.93 -19.08
CA SER A 407 -0.28 25.12 -18.91
C SER A 407 -1.74 24.80 -18.58
N SER A 408 -2.18 23.54 -18.72
CA SER A 408 -3.56 23.15 -18.35
C SER A 408 -3.72 22.76 -16.86
N GLU A 409 -2.62 22.73 -16.08
CA GLU A 409 -2.68 22.71 -14.61
C GLU A 409 -3.03 24.10 -14.01
N GLU A 410 -2.95 25.19 -14.81
CA GLU A 410 -3.14 26.58 -14.33
C GLU A 410 -4.59 27.03 -14.13
N ASP A 411 -5.57 26.12 -14.21
CA ASP A 411 -6.96 26.39 -13.81
C ASP A 411 -7.26 26.07 -12.34
N THR A 412 -6.20 25.82 -11.56
CA THR A 412 -6.26 25.97 -10.10
C THR A 412 -5.55 27.26 -9.71
N THR A 413 -6.34 28.27 -9.30
CA THR A 413 -5.92 29.51 -8.64
C THR A 413 -4.46 29.50 -8.16
N VAL A 414 -3.55 30.10 -8.94
CA VAL A 414 -2.13 30.22 -8.58
C VAL A 414 -2.05 31.12 -7.36
N GLU A 415 -1.99 30.51 -6.18
CA GLU A 415 -1.79 31.23 -4.93
C GLU A 415 -0.33 31.69 -4.90
N ILE A 416 -0.05 32.88 -5.46
CA ILE A 416 1.29 33.46 -5.49
C ILE A 416 1.78 33.60 -4.04
N LYS A 417 2.85 32.89 -3.72
CA LYS A 417 3.44 32.82 -2.38
C LYS A 417 4.82 33.44 -2.43
N ARG A 418 5.36 33.79 -1.25
CA ARG A 418 6.73 34.33 -1.13
C ARG A 418 7.83 33.42 -1.69
N LYS A 419 7.56 32.13 -1.87
CA LYS A 419 8.51 31.15 -2.45
C LYS A 419 8.46 31.05 -3.98
N THR A 420 7.45 31.64 -4.62
CA THR A 420 7.30 31.67 -6.08
C THR A 420 8.53 32.31 -6.72
N MET A 421 9.07 31.70 -7.79
CA MET A 421 10.25 32.19 -8.49
C MET A 421 9.90 33.18 -9.61
N LEU A 422 10.83 34.05 -9.99
CA LEU A 422 10.64 34.99 -11.11
C LEU A 422 10.35 34.28 -12.45
N VAL A 423 10.90 33.07 -12.66
CA VAL A 423 10.58 32.23 -13.82
C VAL A 423 9.10 31.84 -13.87
N GLU A 424 8.48 31.59 -12.71
CA GLU A 424 7.07 31.24 -12.61
C GLU A 424 6.22 32.47 -12.97
N ILE A 425 6.56 33.65 -12.45
CA ILE A 425 5.88 34.91 -12.78
C ILE A 425 5.97 35.21 -14.28
N LYS A 426 7.16 35.07 -14.89
CA LYS A 426 7.37 35.26 -16.33
C LYS A 426 6.49 34.35 -17.20
N ASN A 427 6.18 33.16 -16.70
CA ASN A 427 5.36 32.20 -17.42
C ASN A 427 3.87 32.56 -17.35
N ILE A 428 3.42 33.18 -16.25
CA ILE A 428 2.01 33.51 -15.99
C ILE A 428 1.56 34.82 -16.67
N ILE A 429 2.42 35.83 -16.80
CA ILE A 429 2.02 37.19 -17.25
C ILE A 429 2.35 37.50 -18.71
N LYS A 430 1.51 38.32 -19.35
CA LYS A 430 1.62 38.68 -20.79
C LYS A 430 2.95 39.35 -21.16
N ASP A 431 3.39 40.33 -20.37
CA ASP A 431 4.66 41.04 -20.59
C ASP A 431 5.50 41.07 -19.31
N TYR A 432 6.57 40.26 -19.31
CA TYR A 432 7.50 40.21 -18.18
C TYR A 432 8.40 41.45 -18.07
N ASN A 433 8.71 42.11 -19.18
CA ASN A 433 9.51 43.34 -19.12
C ASN A 433 8.73 44.49 -18.51
N ASP A 434 7.41 44.54 -18.77
CA ASP A 434 6.51 45.52 -18.15
C ASP A 434 6.39 45.32 -16.63
N PHE A 435 6.34 44.05 -16.18
CA PHE A 435 6.37 43.72 -14.75
C PHE A 435 7.66 44.19 -14.07
N LEU A 436 8.82 43.92 -14.68
CA LEU A 436 10.09 44.37 -14.14
C LEU A 436 10.17 45.90 -14.07
N ASN A 437 9.65 46.61 -15.08
CA ASN A 437 9.62 48.08 -15.07
C ASN A 437 8.65 48.63 -14.02
N THR A 438 7.46 48.03 -13.88
CA THR A 438 6.41 48.46 -12.93
C THR A 438 6.90 48.38 -11.48
N PHE A 439 7.62 47.31 -11.14
CA PHE A 439 8.18 47.11 -9.80
C PHE A 439 9.63 47.56 -9.65
N ASN A 440 10.20 48.21 -10.68
CA ASN A 440 11.56 48.73 -10.72
C ASN A 440 12.64 47.67 -10.39
N ILE A 441 12.40 46.43 -10.81
CA ILE A 441 13.28 45.28 -10.62
C ILE A 441 14.34 45.29 -11.74
N ASN A 442 15.60 44.99 -11.39
CA ASN A 442 16.67 44.99 -12.39
C ASN A 442 16.47 43.86 -13.42
N LYS A 443 16.68 44.16 -14.70
CA LYS A 443 16.53 43.22 -15.82
C LYS A 443 17.51 42.05 -15.80
N ASP A 444 18.63 42.22 -15.08
CA ASP A 444 19.65 41.19 -14.91
C ASP A 444 19.40 40.29 -13.69
N GLU A 445 18.26 40.43 -12.99
CA GLU A 445 17.93 39.53 -11.88
C GLU A 445 17.79 38.08 -12.34
N PRO A 446 18.42 37.12 -11.63
CA PRO A 446 18.31 35.71 -11.96
C PRO A 446 16.85 35.23 -11.90
N LEU A 447 16.42 34.47 -12.93
CA LEU A 447 15.05 33.94 -13.01
C LEU A 447 14.72 32.90 -11.91
N ASN A 448 15.73 32.37 -11.23
CA ASN A 448 15.58 31.47 -10.08
C ASN A 448 15.50 32.21 -8.73
N THR A 449 15.52 33.56 -8.72
CA THR A 449 15.34 34.35 -7.50
C THR A 449 13.87 34.27 -7.04
N THR A 450 13.66 34.14 -5.73
CA THR A 450 12.32 34.04 -5.14
C THR A 450 11.66 35.40 -4.94
N LEU A 451 10.33 35.45 -4.95
CA LEU A 451 9.58 36.68 -4.67
C LEU A 451 9.88 37.24 -3.29
N LYS A 452 10.19 36.41 -2.29
CA LYS A 452 10.63 36.87 -0.97
C LYS A 452 11.88 37.74 -1.10
N ASP A 453 12.87 37.26 -1.85
CA ASP A 453 14.14 37.96 -2.01
C ASP A 453 13.95 39.25 -2.82
N ILE A 454 13.03 39.26 -3.79
CA ILE A 454 12.67 40.46 -4.54
C ILE A 454 11.92 41.48 -3.66
N ILE A 455 10.94 41.04 -2.88
CA ILE A 455 10.18 41.88 -1.95
C ILE A 455 11.12 42.52 -0.92
N ASP A 456 12.00 41.72 -0.32
CA ASP A 456 12.94 42.19 0.69
C ASP A 456 13.99 43.14 0.07
N LYS A 457 14.42 42.90 -1.18
CA LYS A 457 15.46 43.69 -1.87
C LYS A 457 14.94 45.01 -2.45
N TYR A 458 13.72 45.03 -2.97
CA TYR A 458 13.13 46.19 -3.65
C TYR A 458 12.03 46.87 -2.82
N SER A 459 11.74 46.37 -1.61
CA SER A 459 10.71 46.91 -0.70
C SER A 459 9.32 46.98 -1.34
N ILE A 460 8.92 45.91 -2.02
CA ILE A 460 7.64 45.79 -2.73
C ILE A 460 6.63 45.06 -1.84
N GLU A 461 5.38 45.51 -1.79
CA GLU A 461 4.34 44.78 -1.08
C GLU A 461 3.85 43.56 -1.88
N MET A 462 3.69 42.43 -1.20
CA MET A 462 3.26 41.17 -1.83
C MET A 462 1.89 41.30 -2.53
N GLU A 463 1.01 42.14 -1.99
CA GLU A 463 -0.35 42.31 -2.49
C GLU A 463 -0.37 43.06 -3.83
N ASP A 464 0.57 43.97 -4.05
CA ASP A 464 0.71 44.70 -5.31
C ASP A 464 1.17 43.76 -6.44
N ILE A 465 2.10 42.84 -6.14
CA ILE A 465 2.56 41.82 -7.08
C ILE A 465 1.40 40.89 -7.46
N LYS A 466 0.58 40.47 -6.49
CA LYS A 466 -0.59 39.62 -6.75
C LYS A 466 -1.60 40.31 -7.65
N THR A 467 -1.95 41.54 -7.32
CA THR A 467 -2.92 42.33 -8.09
C THR A 467 -2.45 42.51 -9.53
N TYR A 468 -1.18 42.88 -9.72
CA TYR A 468 -0.62 43.04 -11.06
C TYR A 468 -0.66 41.74 -11.89
N VAL A 469 -0.31 40.61 -11.27
CA VAL A 469 -0.28 39.31 -11.96
C VAL A 469 -1.69 38.83 -12.31
N GLU A 470 -2.70 39.08 -11.48
CA GLU A 470 -4.09 38.80 -11.81
C GLU A 470 -4.59 39.66 -12.98
N ASP A 471 -4.29 40.96 -12.97
CA ASP A 471 -4.72 41.90 -14.02
C ASP A 471 -4.02 41.65 -15.38
N ASN A 472 -2.83 41.05 -15.37
CA ASN A 472 -1.98 40.85 -16.56
C ASN A 472 -1.68 39.38 -16.87
N LYS A 473 -2.50 38.45 -16.37
CA LYS A 473 -2.41 37.02 -16.66
C LYS A 473 -2.56 36.75 -18.17
N LYS A 474 -1.81 35.78 -18.68
CA LYS A 474 -1.85 35.36 -20.10
C LYS A 474 -3.23 34.94 -20.53
#